data_AF-A0A6A6GCS2-F1
#
_entry.id   AF-A0A6A6GCS2-F1
#
_cell.length_a   1.000
_cell.length_b   1.000
_cell.length_c   1.000
_cell.angle_alpha   90.00
_cell.angle_beta   90.00
_cell.angle_gamma   90.00
#
_symmetry.space_group_name_H-M   'P 1'
#
loop_
_entity.id
_entity.type
_entity.pdbx_description
1 polymer ?
#
loop_
_entity_poly.entity_id
_entity_poly.type
_entity_poly.pdbx_seq_one_letter_code
_entity_poly.pdbx_strand_id
1 'polypeptide(L)'
;MAYLTLKLAAYHRGMDVYERVRQYHWSFFIVTSIEAHTYGIAHQLRGMPGAFFYRGPEPGVALDKSSMLKHELDVGEIEASKIDRVHEILSTVSIDQVESSGWNCQNWAIDGFLKLQQEGLAYDHLTVEQIKNWFREA
;
A
#
# COMPACT_ATOMS: atom_id res chain seq x y z
N MET A 1 -12.61 18.81 12.64
CA MET A 1 -12.06 17.44 12.78
C MET A 1 -10.89 17.32 11.82
N ALA A 2 -9.77 16.73 12.24
CA ALA A 2 -8.60 16.59 11.39
C ALA A 2 -8.72 15.33 10.53
N TYR A 3 -8.43 15.45 9.24
CA TYR A 3 -8.40 14.34 8.28
C TYR A 3 -6.97 14.11 7.82
N LEU A 4 -6.63 12.85 7.57
CA LEU A 4 -5.35 12.41 7.02
C LEU A 4 -5.57 11.75 5.67
N THR A 5 -4.69 12.01 4.72
CA THR A 5 -4.76 11.37 3.40
C THR A 5 -4.24 9.94 3.48
N LEU A 6 -5.05 9.00 2.97
CA LEU A 6 -4.63 7.63 2.70
C LEU A 6 -4.15 7.52 1.26
N LYS A 7 -2.93 7.03 1.06
CA LYS A 7 -2.33 6.76 -0.23
C LYS A 7 -2.08 5.27 -0.43
N LEU A 8 -2.15 4.81 -1.67
CA LEU A 8 -1.38 3.67 -2.13
C LEU A 8 -0.11 4.18 -2.83
N ALA A 9 0.99 3.47 -2.65
CA ALA A 9 2.28 3.79 -3.28
C ALA A 9 2.89 2.54 -3.91
N ALA A 10 3.49 2.72 -5.09
CA ALA A 10 4.17 1.68 -5.85
C ALA A 10 5.67 2.00 -5.97
N TYR A 11 6.51 1.01 -5.61
CA TYR A 11 7.96 1.12 -5.64
C TYR A 11 8.59 0.13 -6.62
N HIS A 12 9.58 0.60 -7.37
CA HIS A 12 10.42 -0.21 -8.23
C HIS A 12 11.28 -1.17 -7.42
N ARG A 13 11.44 -2.42 -7.89
CA ARG A 13 12.19 -3.48 -7.20
C ARG A 13 13.46 -3.93 -7.94
N GLY A 14 13.84 -3.20 -8.98
CA GLY A 14 14.93 -3.60 -9.87
C GLY A 14 14.44 -4.48 -11.01
N MET A 15 15.40 -5.01 -11.77
CA MET A 15 15.14 -5.92 -12.88
C MET A 15 15.37 -7.38 -12.46
N ASP A 16 14.75 -8.31 -13.17
CA ASP A 16 15.08 -9.74 -13.08
C ASP A 16 16.34 -10.08 -13.89
N VAL A 17 16.73 -11.35 -13.90
CA VAL A 17 17.93 -11.83 -14.61
C VAL A 17 17.81 -11.74 -16.14
N TYR A 18 16.62 -11.43 -16.65
CA TYR A 18 16.31 -11.26 -18.07
C TYR A 18 16.04 -9.79 -18.42
N GLU A 19 16.48 -8.86 -17.57
CA GLU A 19 16.32 -7.41 -17.74
C GLU A 19 14.85 -6.94 -17.79
N ARG A 20 13.91 -7.74 -17.25
CA ARG A 20 12.51 -7.35 -17.13
C ARG A 20 12.28 -6.64 -15.81
N VAL A 21 11.47 -5.59 -15.82
CA VAL A 21 11.04 -4.89 -14.60
C VAL A 21 10.32 -5.89 -13.68
N ARG A 22 10.78 -5.99 -12.44
CA ARG A 22 10.07 -6.79 -11.43
C ARG A 22 8.77 -6.08 -11.08
N GLN A 23 7.74 -6.87 -10.80
CA GLN A 23 6.46 -6.38 -10.28
C GLN A 23 6.68 -5.37 -9.16
N TYR A 24 6.00 -4.23 -9.24
CA TYR A 24 6.16 -3.17 -8.24
C TYR A 24 5.73 -3.65 -6.86
N HIS A 25 6.43 -3.14 -5.84
CA HIS A 25 6.05 -3.31 -4.44
C HIS A 25 4.96 -2.30 -4.09
N TRP A 26 3.78 -2.77 -3.73
CA TRP A 26 2.67 -1.89 -3.34
C TRP A 26 2.54 -1.81 -1.82
N SER A 27 2.20 -0.62 -1.33
CA SER A 27 2.01 -0.36 0.11
C SER A 27 0.97 0.72 0.33
N PHE A 28 0.34 0.73 1.51
CA PHE A 28 -0.44 1.88 1.97
C PHE A 28 0.45 2.87 2.70
N PHE A 29 0.04 4.13 2.67
CA PHE A 29 0.72 5.21 3.37
C PHE A 29 -0.31 6.21 3.91
N ILE A 30 -0.32 6.44 5.22
CA ILE A 30 -1.15 7.47 5.85
C ILE A 30 -0.28 8.70 6.04
N VAL A 31 -0.61 9.80 5.36
CA VAL A 31 0.15 11.06 5.45
C VAL A 31 -0.15 11.73 6.78
N THR A 32 0.89 11.95 7.59
CA THR A 32 0.76 12.61 8.91
C THR A 32 1.39 14.00 8.94
N SER A 33 2.33 14.30 8.05
CA SER A 33 2.92 15.64 7.90
C SER A 33 3.42 15.87 6.48
N ILE A 34 3.23 17.09 5.99
CA ILE A 34 3.78 17.58 4.71
C ILE A 34 4.60 18.82 5.06
N GLU A 35 5.89 18.62 5.30
CA GLU A 35 6.87 19.70 5.55
C GLU A 35 7.88 19.75 4.41
N ALA A 36 9.17 19.60 4.69
CA ALA A 36 10.20 19.43 3.67
C ALA A 36 10.08 18.09 2.91
N HIS A 37 9.40 17.12 3.52
CA HIS A 37 9.11 15.80 2.98
C HIS A 37 7.70 15.36 3.41
N THR A 38 7.14 14.42 2.66
CA THR A 38 5.89 13.75 3.00
C THR A 38 6.15 12.62 3.99
N TYR A 39 5.86 12.85 5.27
CA TYR A 39 6.00 11.87 6.34
C TYR A 39 4.67 11.20 6.69
N GLY A 40 4.75 9.96 7.15
CA GLY A 40 3.56 9.19 7.45
C GLY A 40 3.82 7.83 8.06
N ILE A 41 2.77 7.02 8.03
CA ILE A 41 2.75 5.64 8.50
C ILE A 41 2.63 4.74 7.29
N ALA A 42 3.64 3.91 7.05
CA ALA A 42 3.60 2.94 5.97
C ALA A 42 3.01 1.60 6.46
N HIS A 43 2.26 0.95 5.58
CA HIS A 43 1.80 -0.42 5.76
C HIS A 43 2.19 -1.23 4.55
N GLN A 44 3.08 -2.20 4.76
CA GLN A 44 3.64 -2.97 3.65
C GLN A 44 3.83 -4.42 4.02
N LEU A 45 3.53 -5.28 3.04
CA LEU A 45 3.88 -6.68 3.09
C LEU A 45 5.39 -6.84 2.87
N ARG A 46 6.04 -7.72 3.63
CA ARG A 46 7.46 -8.04 3.50
C ARG A 46 7.65 -9.53 3.25
N GLY A 47 8.84 -9.90 2.82
CA GLY A 47 9.21 -11.29 2.55
C GLY A 47 9.21 -11.63 1.06
N MET A 48 8.99 -12.91 0.78
CA MET A 48 9.03 -13.50 -0.56
C MET A 48 7.89 -14.51 -0.71
N PRO A 49 7.56 -14.96 -1.94
CA PRO A 49 6.56 -16.01 -2.14
C PRO A 49 6.78 -17.20 -1.20
N GLY A 50 5.72 -17.65 -0.54
CA GLY A 50 5.78 -18.72 0.46
C GLY A 50 6.14 -18.30 1.89
N ALA A 51 6.56 -17.05 2.10
CA ALA A 51 7.01 -16.53 3.40
C ALA A 51 6.71 -15.03 3.56
N PHE A 52 5.56 -14.58 3.05
CA PHE A 52 5.14 -13.20 3.20
C PHE A 52 4.69 -12.92 4.64
N PHE A 53 4.89 -11.70 5.12
CA PHE A 53 4.40 -11.30 6.44
C PHE A 53 4.13 -9.80 6.51
N TYR A 54 3.23 -9.41 7.41
CA TYR A 54 2.92 -8.03 7.71
C TYR A 54 3.22 -7.78 9.19
N ARG A 55 4.10 -6.81 9.48
CA ARG A 55 4.55 -6.50 10.86
C ARG A 55 3.68 -5.48 11.60
N GLY A 56 2.74 -4.84 10.91
CA GLY A 56 1.99 -3.71 11.44
C GLY A 56 2.41 -2.36 10.84
N PRO A 57 1.92 -1.25 11.40
CA PRO A 57 2.26 0.12 10.99
C PRO A 57 3.75 0.43 11.17
N GLU A 58 4.33 1.13 10.21
CA GLU A 58 5.70 1.64 10.24
C GLU A 58 5.67 3.19 10.28
N PRO A 59 5.73 3.83 11.46
CA PRO A 59 5.61 5.27 11.58
C PRO A 59 6.90 6.02 11.20
N GLY A 60 6.77 7.30 10.85
CA GLY A 60 7.90 8.19 10.60
C GLY A 60 8.61 7.93 9.26
N VAL A 61 7.95 7.23 8.34
CA VAL A 61 8.50 6.95 7.00
C VAL A 61 8.33 8.18 6.13
N ALA A 62 9.38 8.54 5.38
CA ALA A 62 9.30 9.58 4.35
C ALA A 62 9.00 8.93 2.99
N LEU A 63 7.82 9.22 2.42
CA LEU A 63 7.34 8.63 1.17
C LEU A 63 8.24 9.00 -0.02
N ASP A 64 8.54 10.29 -0.15
CA ASP A 64 9.21 10.90 -1.29
C ASP A 64 10.75 10.79 -1.28
N LYS A 65 11.34 10.35 -0.17
CA LYS A 65 12.80 10.13 -0.08
C LYS A 65 13.29 8.90 -0.84
N SER A 66 12.39 7.97 -1.14
CA SER A 66 12.75 6.76 -1.85
C SER A 66 12.87 7.04 -3.35
N SER A 67 14.08 6.91 -3.90
CA SER A 67 14.31 6.96 -5.36
C SER A 67 13.61 5.81 -6.11
N MET A 68 13.09 4.82 -5.38
CA MET A 68 12.32 3.71 -5.95
C MET A 68 10.84 4.04 -6.08
N LEU A 69 10.33 5.12 -5.48
CA LEU A 69 8.92 5.52 -5.64
C LEU A 69 8.64 5.80 -7.12
N LYS A 70 7.61 5.16 -7.68
CA LYS A 70 7.21 5.34 -9.08
C LYS A 70 5.86 6.02 -9.21
N HIS A 71 4.91 5.58 -8.40
CA HIS A 71 3.55 6.07 -8.45
C HIS A 71 3.01 6.17 -7.04
N GLU A 72 2.15 7.15 -6.84
CA GLU A 72 1.28 7.26 -5.68
C GLU A 72 -0.13 7.60 -6.14
N LEU A 73 -1.12 7.20 -5.35
CA LEU A 73 -2.53 7.47 -5.60
C LEU A 73 -3.21 7.75 -4.27
N ASP A 74 -3.91 8.87 -4.18
CA ASP A 74 -4.79 9.16 -3.05
C ASP A 74 -6.01 8.26 -3.16
N VAL A 75 -6.21 7.42 -2.15
CA VAL A 75 -7.28 6.41 -2.14
C VAL A 75 -8.30 6.64 -1.04
N GLY A 76 -8.11 7.63 -0.17
CA GLY A 76 -9.09 7.99 0.85
C GLY A 76 -8.68 9.17 1.72
N GLU A 77 -9.63 9.62 2.53
CA GLU A 77 -9.44 10.56 3.62
C GLU A 77 -9.93 9.92 4.92
N ILE A 78 -9.05 9.87 5.92
CA ILE A 78 -9.30 9.19 7.19
C ILE A 78 -9.45 10.26 8.28
N GLU A 79 -10.56 10.24 9.01
CA GLU A 79 -10.65 11.00 10.27
C GLU A 79 -9.55 10.53 11.24
N ALA A 80 -8.82 11.46 11.86
CA ALA A 80 -7.70 11.10 12.74
C ALA A 80 -8.08 10.13 13.87
N SER A 81 -9.34 10.11 14.32
CA SER A 81 -9.87 9.15 15.31
C SER A 81 -10.02 7.71 14.79
N LYS A 82 -9.96 7.49 13.48
CA LYS A 82 -10.14 6.19 12.81
C LYS A 82 -8.84 5.55 12.33
N ILE A 83 -7.67 6.12 12.67
CA ILE A 83 -6.37 5.58 12.28
C ILE A 83 -6.18 4.14 12.79
N ASP A 84 -6.53 3.89 14.06
CA ASP A 84 -6.43 2.54 14.64
C ASP A 84 -7.31 1.52 13.90
N ARG A 85 -8.46 1.96 13.37
CA ARG A 85 -9.33 1.11 12.56
C ARG A 85 -8.67 0.73 11.23
N VAL A 86 -7.93 1.63 10.60
CA VAL A 86 -7.14 1.32 9.41
C VAL A 86 -6.07 0.27 9.73
N HIS A 87 -5.35 0.43 10.83
CA HIS A 87 -4.33 -0.52 11.27
C HIS A 87 -4.93 -1.92 11.51
N GLU A 88 -6.06 -1.98 12.20
CA GLU A 88 -6.80 -3.21 12.46
C GLU A 88 -7.22 -3.88 11.15
N ILE A 89 -7.90 -3.16 10.26
CA ILE A 89 -8.37 -3.69 8.97
C ILE A 89 -7.21 -4.30 8.18
N LEU A 90 -6.10 -3.56 8.03
CA LEU A 90 -4.94 -4.02 7.27
C LEU A 90 -4.26 -5.24 7.90
N SER A 91 -4.34 -5.41 9.22
CA SER A 91 -3.86 -6.61 9.93
C SER A 91 -4.71 -7.85 9.69
N THR A 92 -5.98 -7.68 9.27
CA THR A 92 -6.89 -8.79 8.96
C THR A 92 -6.85 -9.23 7.49
N VAL A 93 -6.05 -8.56 6.65
CA VAL A 93 -5.91 -8.94 5.24
C VAL A 93 -5.19 -10.27 5.17
N SER A 94 -5.83 -11.25 4.52
CA SER A 94 -5.27 -12.59 4.36
C SER A 94 -3.94 -12.55 3.62
N ILE A 95 -3.00 -13.39 4.05
CA ILE A 95 -1.68 -13.55 3.41
C ILE A 95 -1.57 -14.99 2.93
N ASP A 96 -1.39 -15.17 1.63
CA ASP A 96 -1.15 -16.49 1.06
C ASP A 96 0.33 -16.88 1.25
N GLN A 97 0.55 -18.03 1.91
CA GLN A 97 1.86 -18.61 2.18
C GLN A 97 2.20 -19.75 1.20
N VAL A 98 1.40 -19.97 0.16
CA VAL A 98 1.69 -20.95 -0.89
C VAL A 98 2.62 -20.30 -1.91
N GLU A 99 3.86 -20.79 -2.00
CA GLU A 99 4.90 -20.24 -2.89
C GLU A 99 4.46 -20.22 -4.37
N SER A 100 3.73 -21.25 -4.81
CA SER A 100 3.28 -21.40 -6.20
C SER A 100 1.96 -20.70 -6.53
N SER A 101 1.36 -19.96 -5.59
CA SER A 101 0.05 -19.30 -5.79
C SER A 101 0.10 -18.14 -6.79
N GLY A 102 1.27 -17.52 -6.97
CA GLY A 102 1.41 -16.25 -7.68
C GLY A 102 0.90 -15.04 -6.89
N TRP A 103 0.42 -15.24 -5.65
CA TRP A 103 -0.04 -14.17 -4.77
C TRP A 103 1.15 -13.34 -4.26
N ASN A 104 0.97 -12.02 -4.14
CA ASN A 104 2.03 -11.09 -3.74
C ASN A 104 1.50 -9.84 -3.02
N CYS A 105 2.37 -8.84 -2.82
CA CYS A 105 2.03 -7.55 -2.19
C CYS A 105 0.94 -6.74 -2.91
N GLN A 106 0.76 -6.88 -4.22
CA GLN A 106 -0.30 -6.20 -4.98
C GLN A 106 -1.66 -6.80 -4.64
N ASN A 107 -1.75 -8.13 -4.50
CA ASN A 107 -2.96 -8.79 -4.02
C ASN A 107 -3.33 -8.31 -2.61
N TRP A 108 -2.36 -8.31 -1.69
CA TRP A 108 -2.55 -7.80 -0.33
C TRP A 108 -3.06 -6.34 -0.31
N ALA A 109 -2.47 -5.48 -1.14
CA ALA A 109 -2.89 -4.09 -1.25
C ALA A 109 -4.32 -3.94 -1.82
N ILE A 110 -4.70 -4.74 -2.81
CA ILE A 110 -6.06 -4.73 -3.38
C ILE A 110 -7.09 -5.20 -2.34
N ASP A 111 -6.81 -6.31 -1.65
CA ASP A 111 -7.72 -6.86 -0.64
C ASP A 111 -7.87 -5.90 0.56
N GLY A 112 -6.76 -5.26 0.96
CA GLY A 112 -6.77 -4.19 1.95
C GLY A 112 -7.62 -2.99 1.52
N PHE A 113 -7.49 -2.56 0.25
CA PHE A 113 -8.22 -1.42 -0.29
C PHE A 113 -9.73 -1.70 -0.28
N LEU A 114 -10.14 -2.89 -0.73
CA LEU A 114 -11.55 -3.30 -0.75
C LEU A 114 -12.16 -3.34 0.66
N LYS A 115 -11.41 -3.84 1.66
CA LYS A 115 -11.88 -3.82 3.06
C LYS A 115 -11.99 -2.39 3.61
N LEU A 116 -11.04 -1.51 3.30
CA LEU A 116 -11.10 -0.10 3.70
C LEU A 116 -12.27 0.63 3.03
N GLN A 117 -12.56 0.31 1.76
CA GLN A 117 -13.68 0.86 1.02
C GLN A 117 -15.03 0.43 1.64
N GLN A 118 -15.16 -0.83 2.06
CA GLN A 118 -16.35 -1.35 2.76
C GLN A 118 -16.63 -0.62 4.08
N GLU A 119 -15.60 -0.08 4.73
CA GLU A 119 -15.69 0.66 5.99
C GLU A 119 -15.77 2.18 5.79
N GLY A 120 -15.83 2.65 4.53
CA GLY A 120 -15.87 4.07 4.20
C GLY A 120 -14.56 4.82 4.51
N LEU A 121 -13.43 4.11 4.59
CA LEU A 121 -12.09 4.65 4.83
C LEU A 121 -11.28 4.84 3.55
N ALA A 122 -11.80 4.33 2.42
CA ALA A 122 -11.28 4.55 1.09
C ALA A 122 -12.41 5.01 0.15
N TYR A 123 -12.05 5.70 -0.92
CA TYR A 123 -12.99 6.26 -1.89
C TYR A 123 -13.78 5.16 -2.60
N ASP A 124 -15.09 5.30 -2.60
CA ASP A 124 -16.03 4.36 -3.21
C ASP A 124 -16.01 4.36 -4.73
N HIS A 125 -15.64 5.49 -5.34
CA HIS A 125 -15.56 5.66 -6.79
C HIS A 125 -14.30 5.07 -7.42
N LEU A 126 -13.29 4.70 -6.61
CA LEU A 126 -12.07 4.05 -7.11
C LEU A 126 -12.30 2.56 -7.25
N THR A 127 -12.05 2.05 -8.45
CA THR A 127 -12.15 0.61 -8.77
C THR A 127 -10.80 -0.07 -8.74
N VAL A 128 -10.80 -1.38 -8.51
CA VAL A 128 -9.59 -2.22 -8.58
C VAL A 128 -8.90 -2.11 -9.95
N GLU A 129 -9.68 -2.01 -11.03
CA GLU A 129 -9.14 -1.85 -12.38
C GLU A 129 -8.41 -0.51 -12.55
N GLN A 130 -8.98 0.59 -12.05
CA GLN A 130 -8.32 1.90 -12.07
C GLN A 130 -7.01 1.88 -11.28
N ILE A 131 -6.99 1.25 -10.10
CA ILE A 131 -5.77 1.12 -9.28
C ILE A 131 -4.71 0.31 -10.05
N LYS A 132 -5.08 -0.84 -10.63
CA LYS A 132 -4.16 -1.65 -11.43
C LYS A 132 -3.61 -0.92 -12.64
N ASN A 133 -4.46 -0.18 -13.35
CA ASN A 133 -4.04 0.61 -14.50
C ASN A 133 -3.11 1.76 -14.10
N TRP A 134 -3.36 2.40 -12.95
CA TRP A 134 -2.54 3.47 -12.41
C TRP A 134 -1.14 3.00 -12.00
N PHE A 135 -1.03 1.80 -11.44
CA PHE A 135 0.23 1.20 -10.98
C PHE A 135 0.84 0.17 -11.95
N ARG A 136 0.40 0.18 -13.21
CA ARG A 136 0.94 -0.73 -14.23
C ARG A 136 2.44 -0.52 -14.39
N GLU A 137 3.19 -1.61 -14.45
CA GLU A 137 4.62 -1.55 -14.74
C GLU A 137 4.87 -0.90 -16.13
N ALA A 138 5.89 -0.04 -16.17
CA ALA A 138 6.32 0.68 -17.37
C ALA A 138 7.20 -0.18 -18.29
#